data_AF-A0A9D4H8P1-F1
#
_entry.id   AF-A0A9D4H8P1-F1
#
_cell.length_a   1.000
_cell.length_b   1.000
_cell.length_c   1.000
_cell.angle_alpha   90.00
_cell.angle_beta   90.00
_cell.angle_gamma   90.00
#
_symmetry.space_group_name_H-M   'P 1'
#
loop_
_entity.id
_entity.type
_entity.pdbx_description
1 polymer ?
#
loop_
_entity_poly.entity_id
_entity_poly.type
_entity_poly.pdbx_seq_one_letter_code
_entity_poly.pdbx_strand_id
1 'polypeptide(L)' 'MDGWMDGWMDGWINGWMDGWMDNGWMDGWMDGWMDGWMDGWMDGWMDGWMDGWMDGWMDGWMDGWMDGWMDGWIDR' A
#
# COMPACT_ATOMS: atom_id res chain seq x y z
N MET A 1 -4.38 -48.76 26.50
CA MET A 1 -4.98 -47.58 27.18
C MET A 1 -4.84 -46.36 26.26
N ASP A 2 -4.88 -46.57 24.94
CA ASP A 2 -4.05 -45.77 24.03
C ASP A 2 -4.93 -44.96 23.07
N GLY A 3 -6.06 -45.52 22.62
CA GLY A 3 -7.02 -44.82 21.75
C GLY A 3 -7.74 -43.63 22.38
N TRP A 4 -7.72 -43.48 23.71
CA TRP A 4 -8.30 -42.31 24.39
C TRP A 4 -7.37 -41.10 24.37
N MET A 5 -6.05 -41.34 24.43
CA MET A 5 -5.05 -40.27 24.27
C MET A 5 -4.98 -39.84 22.80
N ASP A 6 -5.00 -40.79 21.88
CA ASP A 6 -4.95 -40.52 20.43
C ASP A 6 -6.16 -39.71 19.97
N GLY A 7 -7.38 -40.10 20.37
CA GLY A 7 -8.60 -39.37 19.98
C GLY A 7 -8.69 -37.96 20.60
N TRP A 8 -8.10 -37.75 21.77
CA TRP A 8 -8.09 -36.44 22.41
C TRP A 8 -7.05 -35.51 21.79
N MET A 9 -5.85 -36.03 21.47
CA MET A 9 -4.84 -35.28 20.72
C MET A 9 -5.32 -34.92 19.32
N ASP A 10 -5.91 -35.87 18.59
CA ASP A 10 -6.43 -35.62 17.24
C ASP A 10 -7.57 -34.60 17.27
N GLY A 11 -8.51 -34.71 18.21
CA GLY A 11 -9.62 -33.76 18.31
C GLY A 11 -9.16 -32.34 18.66
N TRP A 12 -8.14 -32.22 19.52
CA TRP A 12 -7.62 -30.92 19.94
C TRP A 12 -6.74 -30.28 18.86
N ILE A 13 -5.87 -31.07 18.20
CA ILE A 13 -5.03 -30.59 17.11
C ILE A 13 -5.88 -30.22 15.90
N ASN A 14 -6.85 -31.04 15.51
CA ASN A 14 -7.72 -30.73 14.37
C ASN A 14 -8.64 -29.55 14.68
N GLY A 15 -9.27 -29.51 15.85
CA GLY A 15 -10.13 -28.38 16.22
C GLY A 15 -9.39 -27.06 16.37
N TRP A 16 -8.12 -27.10 16.81
CA TRP A 16 -7.29 -25.92 16.89
C TRP A 16 -6.74 -25.50 15.52
N MET A 17 -6.27 -26.44 14.69
CA MET A 17 -5.85 -26.14 13.31
C MET A 17 -7.00 -25.62 12.46
N ASP A 18 -8.15 -26.28 12.49
CA ASP A 18 -9.36 -25.84 11.78
C ASP A 18 -9.81 -24.49 12.32
N GLY A 19 -9.90 -24.31 13.64
CA GLY A 19 -10.30 -23.03 14.23
C GLY A 19 -9.32 -21.88 13.98
N TRP A 20 -8.04 -22.16 13.70
CA TRP A 20 -7.03 -21.14 13.38
C TRP A 20 -6.94 -20.85 11.87
N MET A 21 -7.17 -21.87 11.03
CA MET A 21 -7.20 -21.75 9.57
C MET A 21 -8.55 -21.23 9.04
N ASP A 22 -9.70 -21.68 9.58
CA ASP A 22 -11.04 -21.32 9.12
C ASP A 22 -11.56 -19.99 9.68
N ASN A 23 -11.03 -19.49 10.81
CA ASN A 23 -11.56 -18.25 11.43
C ASN A 23 -11.20 -16.96 10.67
N GLY A 24 -10.71 -17.05 9.44
CA GLY A 24 -10.37 -15.88 8.63
C GLY A 24 -9.31 -15.00 9.29
N TRP A 25 -8.51 -15.54 10.22
CA TRP A 25 -7.44 -14.80 10.88
C TRP A 25 -6.23 -14.70 9.95
N MET A 26 -5.90 -15.78 9.23
CA MET A 26 -4.94 -15.70 8.12
C MET A 26 -5.50 -14.80 7.02
N ASP A 27 -6.73 -15.03 6.55
CA ASP A 27 -7.31 -14.24 5.47
C ASP A 27 -7.41 -12.75 5.83
N GLY A 28 -7.97 -12.39 6.98
CA GLY A 28 -8.11 -11.01 7.40
C GLY A 28 -6.79 -10.31 7.72
N TRP A 29 -5.77 -11.05 8.15
CA TRP A 29 -4.43 -10.48 8.35
C TRP A 29 -3.69 -10.33 7.02
N MET A 30 -3.85 -11.28 6.10
CA MET A 30 -3.27 -11.22 4.77
C MET A 30 -3.92 -10.12 3.94
N ASP A 31 -5.25 -10.07 3.89
CA ASP A 31 -6.04 -9.04 3.20
C ASP A 31 -5.79 -7.66 3.82
N GLY A 32 -5.89 -7.51 5.14
CA GLY A 32 -5.69 -6.22 5.79
C GLY A 32 -4.26 -5.67 5.66
N TRP A 33 -3.26 -6.56 5.64
CA TRP A 33 -1.87 -6.16 5.43
C TRP A 33 -1.57 -5.88 3.95
N MET A 34 -2.12 -6.69 3.05
CA MET A 34 -1.93 -6.54 1.61
C MET A 34 -2.66 -5.30 1.09
N ASP A 35 -3.92 -5.07 1.47
CA ASP A 35 -4.69 -3.88 1.12
C ASP A 35 -4.05 -2.62 1.74
N GLY A 36 -3.76 -2.63 3.04
CA GLY A 36 -3.21 -1.46 3.72
C GLY A 36 -1.82 -1.06 3.21
N TRP A 37 -0.99 -2.03 2.84
CA TRP A 37 0.34 -1.74 2.28
C TRP A 37 0.27 -1.37 0.80
N MET A 38 -0.60 -2.02 0.03
CA MET A 38 -0.77 -1.75 -1.39
C MET A 38 -1.43 -0.40 -1.62
N ASP A 39 -2.53 -0.08 -0.92
CA ASP A 39 -3.19 1.23 -1.02
C ASP A 39 -2.28 2.35 -0.50
N GLY A 40 -1.70 2.18 0.70
CA GLY A 40 -0.87 3.23 1.29
C GLY A 40 0.40 3.54 0.49
N TRP A 41 1.00 2.52 -0.13
CA TRP A 41 2.18 2.71 -0.97
C TRP A 41 1.83 3.20 -2.38
N MET A 42 0.75 2.69 -2.96
CA MET A 42 0.32 3.08 -4.30
C MET A 42 -0.24 4.50 -4.31
N ASP A 43 -1.10 4.87 -3.36
CA ASP A 43 -1.63 6.24 -3.25
C ASP A 43 -0.52 7.22 -2.88
N GLY A 44 0.29 6.92 -1.85
CA GLY A 44 1.34 7.82 -1.41
C GLY A 44 2.44 8.06 -2.46
N TRP A 45 2.75 7.04 -3.26
CA TRP A 45 3.74 7.17 -4.33
C TRP A 45 3.14 7.84 -5.57
N MET A 46 1.89 7.49 -5.93
CA MET A 46 1.22 8.04 -7.10
C MET A 46 0.87 9.52 -6.88
N ASP A 47 0.29 9.89 -5.74
CA ASP A 47 -0.01 11.29 -5.41
C ASP A 47 1.28 12.10 -5.26
N GLY A 48 2.24 11.62 -4.46
CA GLY A 48 3.48 12.35 -4.23
C GLY A 48 4.34 12.55 -5.49
N TRP A 49 4.33 11.58 -6.41
CA TRP A 49 5.05 11.69 -7.66
C TRP A 49 4.29 12.53 -8.69
N MET A 50 2.97 12.37 -8.77
CA MET A 50 2.13 13.10 -9.72
C MET A 50 2.05 14.58 -9.33
N ASP A 51 1.81 14.92 -8.07
CA ASP A 51 1.78 16.30 -7.59
C ASP A 51 3.17 16.92 -7.70
N GLY A 52 4.22 16.26 -7.20
CA GLY A 52 5.57 16.80 -7.22
C GLY A 52 6.14 17.01 -8.63
N TRP A 53 5.80 16.13 -9.58
CA TRP A 53 6.23 16.25 -10.97
C TRP A 53 5.39 17.26 -11.74
N MET A 54 4.08 17.27 -11.53
CA MET A 54 3.17 18.18 -12.22
C MET A 54 3.36 19.61 -11.75
N ASP A 55 3.42 19.86 -10.43
CA ASP A 55 3.68 21.19 -9.88
C ASP A 55 5.09 21.66 -10.24
N GLY A 56 6.12 20.84 -10.01
CA GLY A 56 7.51 21.23 -10.29
C GLY A 56 7.80 21.51 -11.77
N TRP A 57 7.18 20.74 -12.67
CA TRP A 57 7.35 20.95 -14.11
C TRP A 57 6.50 22.12 -14.63
N MET A 58 5.28 22.26 -14.13
CA MET A 58 4.38 23.33 -14.55
C MET A 58 4.84 24.68 -14.03
N ASP A 59 5.22 24.79 -12.76
CA ASP A 59 5.78 26.02 -12.18
C ASP A 59 7.11 26.38 -12.85
N GLY A 60 8.04 25.41 -12.95
CA GLY A 60 9.35 25.67 -13.56
C GLY A 60 9.29 26.05 -15.04
N TRP A 61 8.35 25.49 -15.79
CA TRP A 61 8.16 25.85 -17.20
C TRP A 61 7.43 27.18 -17.36
N MET A 62 6.44 27.45 -16.53
CA MET A 62 5.65 28.68 -16.58
C MET A 62 6.48 29.88 -16.12
N ASP A 63 7.24 29.76 -15.02
CA ASP A 63 8.16 30.77 -14.52
C ASP A 63 9.30 31.01 -15.51
N GLY A 64 9.97 29.94 -15.98
CA GLY A 64 11.08 30.08 -16.93
C GLY A 64 10.66 30.66 -18.28
N TRP A 65 9.43 30.38 -18.72
CA TRP A 65 8.89 30.99 -19.95
C TRP A 65 8.46 32.43 -19.72
N MET A 66 7.80 32.76 -18.61
CA MET A 66 7.43 34.14 -18.28
C MET A 66 8.65 35.04 -18.11
N ASP A 67 9.66 34.59 -17.35
CA ASP A 67 10.89 35.33 -17.10
C ASP A 67 11.68 35.53 -18.40
N GLY A 68 11.88 34.47 -19.18
CA GLY A 68 12.58 34.56 -20.46
C GLY A 68 11.87 35.44 -21.50
N TRP A 69 10.53 35.48 -21.47
CA TRP A 69 9.76 36.36 -22.36
C TRP A 69 9.76 37.80 -21.86
N MET A 70 9.61 38.04 -20.55
CA MET A 70 9.67 39.39 -19.98
C MET A 70 11.06 40.01 -20.17
N ASP A 71 12.14 39.27 -19.88
CA ASP A 71 13.50 39.76 -20.06
C ASP A 71 13.80 40.08 -21.52
N GLY A 72 13.38 39.22 -22.46
CA GLY A 72 13.56 39.46 -23.90
C GLY A 72 12.74 40.62 -24.47
N TRP A 73 11.65 41.01 -23.80
CA TRP A 73 10.85 42.19 -24.16
C TRP A 73 11.34 43.48 -23.51
N ILE A 74 11.94 43.39 -22.31
CA ILE A 74 12.50 44.54 -21.57
C ILE A 74 13.88 44.93 -22.10
N ASP A 75 14.68 43.97 -22.60
CA ASP A 75 16.00 44.21 -23.21
C ASP A 75 15.92 44.72 -24.67
N ARG A 76 14.74 45.10 -25.17
CA ARG A 76 14.50 45.68 -26.49
C ARG A 76 13.96 47.11 -26.43
#